data_AF-A0A937YD29-F1
#
_entry.id   AF-A0A937YD29-F1
#
_cell.length_a   1.000
_cell.length_b   1.000
_cell.length_c   1.000
_cell.angle_alpha   90.00
_cell.angle_beta   90.00
_cell.angle_gamma   90.00
#
_symmetry.space_group_name_H-M   'P 1'
#
loop_
_entity.id
_entity.type
_entity.pdbx_description
1 polymer ?
#
loop_
_entity_poly.entity_id
_entity_poly.type
_entity_poly.pdbx_seq_one_letter_code
_entity_poly.pdbx_strand_id
1 'polypeptide(L)'
;MSERINARLSKPLAEFVERMVGEAGLYETPSEYVRDLIRRDMERRAGQFVQNAILAGYRDVAAGRVFASSGDFKADMAVLDRKEADGWQ
;
A
#
# COMPACT_ATOMS: atom_id res chain seq x y z
N MET A 1 3.36 6.96 20.88
CA MET A 1 2.11 6.82 21.66
C MET A 1 1.35 5.61 21.13
N SER A 2 0.69 4.82 21.98
CA SER A 2 -0.18 3.73 21.53
C SER A 2 -1.64 4.18 21.59
N GLU A 3 -2.37 3.96 20.50
CA GLU A 3 -3.80 4.22 20.42
C GLU A 3 -4.58 2.89 20.55
N ARG A 4 -5.74 2.93 21.20
CA ARG A 4 -6.59 1.76 21.39
C ARG A 4 -7.69 1.73 20.33
N ILE A 5 -7.75 0.64 19.58
CA ILE A 5 -8.82 0.34 18.62
C ILE A 5 -9.70 -0.77 19.20
N ASN A 6 -11.03 -0.59 19.16
CA ASN A 6 -12.00 -1.64 19.49
C ASN A 6 -12.72 -2.05 18.21
N ALA A 7 -12.67 -3.34 17.86
CA ALA A 7 -13.33 -3.87 16.68
C ALA A 7 -14.22 -5.07 17.05
N ARG A 8 -15.42 -5.15 16.44
CA ARG A 8 -16.27 -6.35 16.53
C ARG A 8 -15.92 -7.29 15.38
N LEU A 9 -15.55 -8.52 15.72
CA LEU A 9 -15.29 -9.58 14.76
C LEU A 9 -16.53 -10.48 14.63
N SER A 10 -16.76 -11.00 13.42
CA SER A 10 -17.70 -12.10 13.25
C SER A 10 -17.19 -13.34 13.97
N LYS A 11 -18.10 -14.25 14.36
CA LYS A 11 -17.75 -15.47 15.08
C LYS A 11 -16.61 -16.26 14.40
N PRO A 12 -16.62 -16.50 13.07
CA PRO A 12 -15.52 -17.23 12.42
C PRO A 12 -14.16 -16.51 12.51
N LEU A 13 -14.15 -15.18 12.49
CA LEU A 13 -12.91 -14.40 12.62
C LEU A 13 -12.39 -14.42 14.06
N ALA A 14 -13.28 -14.34 15.06
CA ALA A 14 -12.90 -14.46 16.46
C ALA A 14 -12.29 -15.84 16.76
N GLU A 15 -12.96 -16.92 16.32
CA GLU A 15 -12.45 -18.29 16.46
C GLU A 15 -11.11 -18.50 15.74
N PHE A 16 -10.90 -17.85 14.60
CA PHE A 16 -9.61 -17.88 13.92
C PHE A 16 -8.51 -17.21 14.74
N VAL A 17 -8.77 -16.01 15.27
CA VAL A 17 -7.81 -15.28 16.12
C VAL A 17 -7.48 -16.09 17.36
N GLU A 18 -8.47 -16.71 18.00
CA GLU A 18 -8.27 -17.60 19.15
C GLU A 18 -7.36 -18.79 18.83
N ARG A 19 -7.43 -19.39 17.64
CA ARG A 19 -6.49 -20.47 17.26
C ARG A 19 -5.06 -19.99 17.00
N MET A 20 -4.89 -18.73 16.62
CA MET A 20 -3.58 -18.14 16.39
C MET A 20 -2.89 -17.73 17.70
N VAL A 21 -3.62 -17.71 18.82
CA VAL A 21 -3.18 -17.19 20.11
C VAL A 21 -3.25 -18.27 21.19
N GLY A 22 -2.23 -18.38 22.06
CA GLY A 22 -2.21 -19.34 23.18
C GLY A 22 -1.10 -20.39 23.05
N GLU A 23 -1.15 -21.46 23.86
CA GLU A 23 -0.03 -22.44 23.99
C GLU A 23 0.43 -23.08 22.68
N ALA A 24 -0.51 -23.33 21.76
CA ALA A 24 -0.21 -23.86 20.42
C ALA A 24 -0.24 -22.78 19.32
N GLY A 25 -0.53 -21.53 19.69
CA GLY A 25 -0.61 -20.40 18.78
C GLY A 25 0.77 -19.78 18.50
N LEU A 26 0.87 -19.01 17.42
CA LEU A 26 2.09 -18.29 17.07
C LEU A 26 2.23 -16.94 17.79
N TYR A 27 1.18 -16.49 18.46
CA TYR A 27 1.11 -15.18 19.11
C TYR A 27 0.66 -15.33 20.57
N GLU A 28 1.11 -14.43 21.44
CA GLU A 28 0.74 -14.48 22.86
C GLU A 28 -0.59 -13.79 23.12
N THR A 29 -0.95 -12.79 22.31
CA THR A 29 -2.17 -12.01 22.48
C THR A 29 -2.89 -11.73 21.16
N PRO A 30 -4.23 -11.55 21.17
CA PRO A 30 -4.97 -11.13 19.97
C PRO A 30 -4.46 -9.81 19.40
N SER A 31 -4.10 -8.87 20.28
CA SER A 31 -3.56 -7.57 19.89
C SER A 31 -2.24 -7.68 19.15
N GLU A 32 -1.42 -8.69 19.44
CA GLU A 32 -0.18 -8.95 18.72
C GLU A 32 -0.46 -9.49 17.31
N TYR A 33 -1.30 -10.51 17.21
CA TYR A 33 -1.74 -11.06 15.94
C TYR A 33 -2.33 -9.98 15.03
N VAL A 34 -3.24 -9.14 15.56
CA VAL A 34 -3.88 -8.07 14.78
C VAL A 34 -2.86 -7.02 14.32
N ARG A 35 -1.91 -6.62 15.18
CA ARG A 35 -0.84 -5.68 14.79
C ARG A 35 0.02 -6.25 13.67
N ASP A 36 0.38 -7.52 13.76
CA ASP A 36 1.18 -8.17 12.72
C ASP A 36 0.40 -8.32 11.41
N LEU A 37 -0.88 -8.70 11.48
CA LEU A 37 -1.77 -8.76 10.33
C LEU A 37 -1.87 -7.41 9.61
N ILE A 38 -2.04 -6.32 10.36
CA ILE A 38 -2.07 -4.95 9.80
C ILE A 38 -0.75 -4.62 9.12
N ARG A 39 0.39 -4.93 9.74
CA ARG A 39 1.72 -4.66 9.15
C ARG A 39 1.90 -5.40 7.83
N ARG A 40 1.57 -6.70 7.78
CA ARG A 40 1.62 -7.50 6.55
C ARG A 40 0.67 -6.94 5.49
N ASP A 41 -0.50 -6.45 5.88
CA ASP A 41 -1.42 -5.81 4.95
C ASP A 41 -0.85 -4.51 4.36
N MET A 42 -0.24 -3.67 5.21
CA MET A 42 0.46 -2.46 4.79
C MET A 42 1.59 -2.76 3.81
N GLU A 43 2.44 -3.74 4.13
CA GLU A 43 3.56 -4.16 3.27
C GLU A 43 3.07 -4.69 1.91
N ARG A 44 2.03 -5.53 1.90
CA ARG A 44 1.44 -6.04 0.65
C ARG A 44 0.88 -4.91 -0.21
N ARG A 45 0.15 -3.96 0.38
CA ARG A 45 -0.40 -2.80 -0.35
C ARG A 45 0.70 -1.88 -0.87
N ALA A 46 1.74 -1.65 -0.08
CA ALA A 46 2.90 -0.87 -0.52
C ALA A 46 3.61 -1.54 -1.71
N GLY A 47 3.83 -2.86 -1.65
CA GLY A 47 4.39 -3.62 -2.77
C GLY A 47 3.52 -3.56 -4.03
N GLN A 48 2.20 -3.72 -3.89
CA GLN A 48 1.26 -3.58 -5.01
C GLN A 48 1.27 -2.17 -5.61
N PHE A 49 1.36 -1.13 -4.78
CA PHE A 49 1.49 0.24 -5.25
C PHE A 49 2.75 0.43 -6.10
N VAL A 50 3.91 -0.02 -5.62
CA VAL A 50 5.17 0.05 -6.36
C VAL A 50 5.09 -0.71 -7.69
N GLN A 51 4.55 -1.94 -7.66
CA GLN A 51 4.37 -2.73 -8.87
C GLN A 51 3.46 -2.02 -9.89
N ASN A 52 2.34 -1.48 -9.44
CA ASN A 52 1.40 -0.78 -10.30
C ASN A 52 2.00 0.51 -10.89
N ALA A 53 2.77 1.26 -10.10
CA ALA A 53 3.46 2.46 -10.55
C ALA A 53 4.51 2.14 -11.64
N ILE A 54 5.29 1.06 -11.47
CA ILE A 54 6.25 0.61 -12.48
C ILE A 54 5.54 0.23 -13.78
N LEU A 55 4.46 -0.55 -13.70
CA LEU A 55 3.68 -0.94 -14.88
C LEU A 55 3.04 0.25 -15.58
N ALA A 56 2.56 1.24 -14.82
CA ALA A 56 2.05 2.50 -15.36
C ALA A 56 3.15 3.24 -16.14
N GLY A 57 4.34 3.41 -15.55
CA GLY A 57 5.47 4.05 -16.23
C GLY A 57 5.87 3.36 -17.53
N TYR A 58 5.88 2.02 -17.56
CA TYR A 58 6.12 1.30 -18.83
C TYR A 58 5.06 1.56 -19.89
N ARG A 59 3.79 1.69 -19.49
CA ARG A 59 2.70 2.04 -20.42
C ARG A 59 2.82 3.48 -20.91
N ASP A 60 3.31 4.38 -20.08
CA ASP A 60 3.58 5.77 -20.45
C ASP A 60 4.69 5.86 -21.49
N VAL A 61 5.80 5.15 -21.27
CA VAL A 61 6.90 5.02 -22.25
C VAL A 61 6.38 4.46 -23.58
N ALA A 62 5.60 3.37 -23.54
CA ALA A 62 5.05 2.75 -24.75
C ALA A 62 4.09 3.67 -25.52
N ALA A 63 3.40 4.56 -24.81
CA ALA A 63 2.47 5.54 -25.38
C ALA A 63 3.14 6.87 -25.73
N GLY A 64 4.46 7.01 -25.57
CA GLY A 64 5.17 8.28 -25.78
C GLY A 64 4.85 9.36 -24.74
N ARG A 65 4.21 8.99 -23.62
CA ARG A 65 3.91 9.88 -22.49
C ARG A 65 5.13 10.07 -21.59
N VAL A 66 6.21 10.56 -22.18
CA VAL A 66 7.48 10.84 -21.48
C VAL A 66 8.07 12.17 -21.96
N PHE A 67 8.88 12.80 -21.12
CA PHE A 67 9.64 13.99 -21.46
C PHE A 67 11.01 13.96 -20.78
N ALA A 68 11.96 14.70 -21.33
CA ALA A 68 13.29 14.82 -20.72
C ALA A 68 13.19 15.62 -19.42
N SER A 69 13.67 15.03 -18.32
CA SER A 69 13.76 15.71 -17.03
C SER A 69 14.70 16.92 -17.12
N SER A 70 14.30 18.02 -16.50
CA SER A 70 15.14 19.22 -16.35
C SER A 70 16.19 19.09 -15.24
N GLY A 71 16.10 18.04 -14.42
CA GLY A 71 16.90 17.83 -13.21
C GLY A 71 16.32 18.52 -11.96
N ASP A 72 15.33 19.39 -12.11
CA ASP A 72 14.54 19.93 -11.00
C ASP A 72 13.22 19.17 -10.88
N PHE A 73 13.11 18.35 -9.84
CA PHE A 73 11.93 17.52 -9.58
C PHE A 73 10.64 18.35 -9.49
N LYS A 74 10.66 19.52 -8.86
CA LYS A 74 9.45 20.32 -8.68
C LYS A 74 9.01 20.94 -10.01
N ALA A 75 9.95 21.38 -10.83
CA ALA A 75 9.67 21.88 -12.17
C ALA A 75 9.13 20.76 -13.07
N ASP A 76 9.74 19.57 -13.03
CA ASP A 76 9.31 18.41 -13.81
C ASP A 76 7.90 17.95 -13.43
N MET A 77 7.56 17.93 -12.15
CA MET A 77 6.19 17.61 -11.70
C MET A 77 5.15 18.60 -12.23
N ALA A 78 5.47 19.90 -12.26
CA ALA A 78 4.55 20.90 -12.82
C ALA A 78 4.36 20.75 -14.34
N VAL A 79 5.39 20.27 -15.06
CA VAL A 79 5.29 19.92 -16.49
C VAL A 79 4.43 18.68 -16.69
N LEU A 80 4.61 17.66 -15.84
CA LEU A 80 3.79 16.45 -15.86
C LEU A 80 2.31 16.77 -15.66
N ASP A 81 1.96 17.52 -14.61
CA ASP A 81 0.58 17.91 -14.30
C ASP A 81 -0.08 18.62 -15.50
N ARG A 82 0.67 19.50 -16.18
CA ARG A 82 0.19 20.20 -17.38
C ARG A 82 -0.06 19.23 -18.54
N LYS A 83 0.90 18.34 -18.82
CA LYS A 83 0.76 17.35 -19.90
C LYS A 83 -0.41 16.40 -19.67
N GLU A 84 -0.65 16.00 -18.42
CA GLU A 84 -1.81 15.19 -18.06
C GLU A 84 -3.13 15.95 -18.28
N ALA A 85 -3.20 17.22 -17.87
CA ALA A 85 -4.37 18.06 -18.09
C ALA A 85 -4.67 18.29 -19.59
N ASP A 86 -3.63 18.43 -20.40
CA ASP A 86 -3.72 18.64 -21.85
C ASP A 86 -3.88 17.31 -22.63
N GLY A 87 -4.01 16.17 -21.94
CA GLY A 87 -4.20 14.87 -22.55
C GLY A 87 -3.00 14.38 -23.38
N TRP A 88 -1.79 14.89 -23.07
CA TRP A 88 -0.53 14.61 -23.75
C TRP A 88 -0.48 15.02 -25.23
N GLN A 89 -1.24 16.07 -25.60
CA GLN A 89 -1.15 16.71 -26.93
C GLN A 89 0.07 17.62 -27.10
#